data_AF-A0A4Q4WBF8-F1
#
_entry.id   AF-A0A4Q4WBF8-F1
#
_cell.length_a   1.000
_cell.length_b   1.000
_cell.length_c   1.000
_cell.angle_alpha   90.00
_cell.angle_beta   90.00
_cell.angle_gamma   90.00
#
_symmetry.space_group_name_H-M   'P 1'
#
loop_
_entity.id
_entity.type
_entity.pdbx_description
1 polymer ?
#
loop_
_entity_poly.entity_id
_entity_poly.type
_entity_poly.pdbx_seq_one_letter_code
_entity_poly.pdbx_strand_id
1 'polypeptide(L)'
;MHHPTAREKGEILRHVFGIEETPALNDSSFKAYFEYYNSVLSSSLTPDAAIEVDTPTLRGHEDVCRSVKVFHQAAFLRAKLKQSKEEDLDIGFEESLKLRTLPPRLLLETLATLHIVLFPIATKGNKRCRSLLKKLIRSGNFDAEAEWIEFVRPIPPDFTFVYWGDRLTKLYELVKRPPPSNALVSWFERHTSERNALTVAICGLFLAVLFGFLGVIIGMLQLVIAWLAWKYPV
;
A
#
# COMPACT_ATOMS: atom_id res chain seq x y z
N MET A 1 -7.59 -15.15 -17.01
CA MET A 1 -6.16 -14.74 -16.96
C MET A 1 -5.40 -15.62 -15.97
N HIS A 2 -4.07 -15.81 -16.14
CA HIS A 2 -3.26 -16.67 -15.26
C HIS A 2 -2.58 -15.84 -14.14
N HIS A 3 -2.18 -16.49 -13.05
CA HIS A 3 -1.42 -15.84 -12.00
C HIS A 3 -0.03 -15.44 -12.51
N PRO A 4 0.51 -14.26 -12.10
CA PRO A 4 1.79 -13.79 -12.57
C PRO A 4 2.90 -14.76 -12.17
N THR A 5 3.72 -15.12 -13.14
CA THR A 5 4.95 -15.91 -12.95
C THR A 5 5.95 -15.14 -12.08
N ALA A 6 6.98 -15.82 -11.55
CA ALA A 6 8.02 -15.16 -10.75
C ALA A 6 8.71 -14.01 -11.50
N ARG A 7 8.87 -14.14 -12.83
CA ARG A 7 9.42 -13.11 -13.69
C ARG A 7 8.48 -11.91 -13.80
N GLU A 8 7.21 -12.13 -14.08
CA GLU A 8 6.21 -11.05 -14.17
C GLU A 8 6.00 -10.35 -12.83
N LYS A 9 6.03 -11.10 -11.72
CA LYS A 9 6.05 -10.51 -10.37
C LYS A 9 7.26 -9.58 -10.20
N GLY A 10 8.45 -10.00 -10.63
CA GLY A 10 9.64 -9.16 -10.64
C GLY A 10 9.47 -7.89 -11.46
N GLU A 11 8.91 -7.99 -12.67
CA GLU A 11 8.66 -6.83 -13.54
C GLU A 11 7.63 -5.87 -12.97
N ILE A 12 6.56 -6.38 -12.36
CA ILE A 12 5.54 -5.58 -11.64
C ILE A 12 6.19 -4.87 -10.46
N LEU A 13 6.97 -5.58 -9.64
CA LEU A 13 7.62 -4.97 -8.47
C LEU A 13 8.62 -3.88 -8.87
N ARG A 14 9.38 -4.14 -9.93
CA ARG A 14 10.30 -3.15 -10.51
C ARG A 14 9.56 -1.92 -11.01
N HIS A 15 8.47 -2.09 -11.74
CA HIS A 15 7.73 -0.97 -12.32
C HIS A 15 6.91 -0.18 -11.31
N VAL A 16 6.27 -0.86 -10.35
CA VAL A 16 5.35 -0.25 -9.38
C VAL A 16 6.10 0.33 -8.19
N PHE A 17 7.18 -0.33 -7.75
CA PHE A 17 7.90 0.03 -6.54
C PHE A 17 9.37 0.44 -6.77
N GLY A 18 9.85 0.41 -8.02
CA GLY A 18 11.22 0.82 -8.36
C GLY A 18 12.30 -0.11 -7.81
N ILE A 19 11.98 -1.37 -7.55
CA ILE A 19 12.90 -2.35 -6.95
C ILE A 19 13.71 -3.00 -8.08
N GLU A 20 15.01 -2.73 -8.13
CA GLU A 20 15.90 -3.21 -9.20
C GLU A 20 16.32 -4.68 -9.01
N GLU A 21 16.48 -5.13 -7.77
CA GLU A 21 16.72 -6.53 -7.44
C GLU A 21 15.38 -7.21 -7.21
N THR A 22 15.11 -8.36 -7.84
CA THR A 22 13.93 -9.16 -7.49
C THR A 22 14.01 -9.48 -6.00
N PRO A 23 13.18 -8.85 -5.14
CA PRO A 23 13.21 -9.18 -3.73
C PRO A 23 12.88 -10.66 -3.64
N ALA A 24 13.45 -11.36 -2.65
CA ALA A 24 13.05 -12.72 -2.38
C ALA A 24 11.51 -12.72 -2.32
N LEU A 25 10.84 -13.41 -3.25
CA LEU A 25 9.37 -13.45 -3.37
C LEU A 25 8.65 -13.89 -2.08
N ASN A 26 9.43 -14.26 -1.06
CA ASN A 26 9.07 -14.66 0.27
C ASN A 26 8.91 -13.49 1.25
N ASP A 27 9.18 -12.24 0.86
CA ASP A 27 8.82 -11.07 1.67
C ASP A 27 7.30 -11.03 1.85
N SER A 28 6.87 -11.06 3.12
CA SER A 28 5.46 -11.07 3.50
C SER A 28 4.67 -9.91 2.91
N SER A 29 5.33 -8.77 2.68
CA SER A 29 4.72 -7.56 2.14
C SER A 29 4.34 -7.72 0.66
N PHE A 30 5.24 -8.31 -0.14
CA PHE A 30 4.97 -8.58 -1.56
C PHE A 30 4.03 -9.77 -1.74
N LYS A 31 4.04 -10.73 -0.82
CA LYS A 31 3.05 -11.81 -0.80
C LYS A 31 1.63 -11.27 -0.65
N ALA A 32 1.38 -10.41 0.34
CA ALA A 32 0.08 -9.78 0.54
C ALA A 32 -0.35 -8.91 -0.67
N TYR A 33 0.60 -8.15 -1.24
CA TYR A 33 0.37 -7.41 -2.48
C TYR A 33 -0.07 -8.33 -3.61
N PHE A 34 0.63 -9.45 -3.86
CA PHE A 34 0.27 -10.38 -4.93
C PHE A 34 -1.00 -11.19 -4.65
N GLU A 35 -1.34 -11.46 -3.39
CA GLU A 35 -2.63 -12.06 -3.02
C GLU A 35 -3.79 -11.13 -3.38
N TYR A 36 -3.69 -9.83 -3.04
CA TYR A 36 -4.68 -8.84 -3.45
C TYR A 36 -4.67 -8.63 -4.98
N TYR A 37 -3.49 -8.49 -5.59
CA TYR A 37 -3.33 -8.38 -7.03
C TYR A 37 -4.07 -9.49 -7.79
N ASN A 38 -3.94 -10.73 -7.31
CA ASN A 38 -4.58 -11.89 -7.89
C ASN A 38 -6.10 -11.91 -7.69
N SER A 39 -6.64 -11.27 -6.64
CA SER A 39 -8.08 -11.21 -6.39
C SER A 39 -8.81 -10.23 -7.31
N VAL A 40 -8.10 -9.26 -7.88
CA VAL A 40 -8.64 -8.29 -8.86
C VAL A 40 -8.34 -8.65 -10.32
N LEU A 41 -7.66 -9.77 -10.60
CA LEU A 41 -7.49 -10.28 -11.97
C LEU A 41 -8.78 -10.93 -12.47
N SER A 42 -9.31 -10.47 -13.60
CA SER A 42 -10.47 -11.09 -14.26
C SER A 42 -10.08 -12.42 -14.92
N SER A 43 -10.89 -13.46 -14.71
CA SER A 43 -10.73 -14.77 -15.35
C SER A 43 -11.34 -14.86 -16.76
N SER A 44 -12.03 -13.81 -17.24
CA SER A 44 -12.81 -13.82 -18.49
C SER A 44 -11.96 -14.10 -19.74
N LEU A 45 -12.50 -14.93 -20.65
CA LEU A 45 -11.90 -15.32 -21.95
C LEU A 45 -12.19 -14.33 -23.09
N THR A 46 -12.97 -13.28 -22.86
CA THR A 46 -13.38 -12.29 -23.87
C THR A 46 -12.97 -10.88 -23.42
N PRO A 47 -11.79 -10.38 -23.85
CA PRO A 47 -11.24 -9.09 -23.41
C PRO A 47 -12.11 -7.88 -23.79
N ASP A 48 -12.86 -7.98 -24.89
CA ASP A 48 -13.64 -6.88 -25.46
C ASP A 48 -15.06 -6.77 -24.89
N ALA A 49 -15.56 -7.83 -24.23
CA ALA A 49 -16.92 -7.86 -23.70
C ALA A 49 -17.06 -7.28 -22.27
N ALA A 50 -15.93 -6.94 -21.62
CA ALA A 50 -15.89 -6.46 -20.23
C ALA A 50 -15.65 -4.94 -20.12
N ILE A 51 -16.08 -4.16 -21.11
CA ILE A 51 -16.36 -2.73 -20.91
C ILE A 51 -17.76 -2.62 -20.28
N GLU A 52 -18.00 -3.35 -19.19
CA GLU A 52 -19.11 -3.04 -18.29
C GLU A 52 -18.58 -2.01 -17.28
N VAL A 53 -19.27 -0.88 -17.26
CA VAL A 53 -18.85 0.45 -16.79
C VAL A 53 -18.43 0.52 -15.31
N ASP A 54 -18.52 -0.56 -14.53
CA ASP A 54 -18.34 -0.55 -13.06
C ASP A 54 -17.35 -1.56 -12.48
N THR A 55 -16.50 -2.21 -13.29
CA THR A 55 -15.41 -3.04 -12.73
C THR A 55 -14.04 -2.69 -13.31
N PRO A 56 -13.03 -2.32 -12.48
CA PRO A 56 -11.68 -2.11 -12.97
C PRO A 56 -11.03 -3.47 -13.24
N THR A 57 -11.33 -4.09 -14.38
CA THR A 57 -10.64 -5.31 -14.80
C THR A 57 -9.31 -4.93 -15.44
N LEU A 58 -8.22 -5.23 -14.73
CA LEU A 58 -6.87 -5.27 -15.30
C LEU A 58 -6.88 -6.30 -16.44
N ARG A 59 -6.61 -5.87 -17.69
CA ARG A 59 -6.53 -6.77 -18.86
C ARG A 59 -5.17 -7.47 -18.94
N GLY A 60 -4.15 -6.90 -18.29
CA GLY A 60 -2.74 -7.26 -18.38
C GLY A 60 -1.98 -7.00 -17.07
N HIS A 61 -0.92 -7.77 -16.80
CA HIS A 61 0.09 -7.37 -15.81
C HIS A 61 0.69 -6.00 -16.15
N GLU A 62 0.76 -5.71 -17.44
CA GLU A 62 1.17 -4.45 -18.01
C GLU A 62 0.22 -3.29 -17.66
N ASP A 63 -1.08 -3.52 -17.41
CA ASP A 63 -2.04 -2.45 -17.14
C ASP A 63 -1.87 -1.82 -15.76
N VAL A 64 -1.41 -2.61 -14.77
CA VAL A 64 -1.02 -2.08 -13.46
C VAL A 64 0.21 -1.20 -13.60
N CYS A 65 1.21 -1.68 -14.35
CA CYS A 65 2.40 -0.89 -14.65
C CYS A 65 2.04 0.40 -15.42
N ARG A 66 1.11 0.34 -16.38
CA ARG A 66 0.63 1.50 -17.15
C ARG A 66 -0.20 2.47 -16.30
N SER A 67 -1.06 1.97 -15.41
CA SER A 67 -1.89 2.79 -14.52
C SER A 67 -1.04 3.57 -13.51
N VAL A 68 0.01 2.95 -12.99
CA VAL A 68 0.96 3.59 -12.07
C VAL A 68 1.87 4.58 -12.82
N LYS A 69 2.25 4.28 -14.08
CA LYS A 69 3.01 5.20 -14.95
C LYS A 69 2.30 6.54 -15.19
N VAL A 70 0.98 6.61 -15.13
CA VAL A 70 0.26 7.90 -15.29
C VAL A 70 0.69 8.89 -14.21
N PHE A 71 0.87 8.42 -12.97
CA PHE A 71 1.30 9.24 -11.84
C PHE A 71 2.79 9.64 -11.90
N HIS A 72 3.58 8.98 -12.75
CA HIS A 72 4.99 9.26 -12.93
C HIS A 72 5.26 10.47 -13.84
N GLN A 73 4.26 10.87 -14.64
CA GLN A 73 4.36 11.88 -15.69
C GLN A 73 3.64 13.19 -15.27
N ALA A 74 3.87 13.66 -14.04
CA ALA A 74 3.32 14.91 -13.53
C ALA A 74 3.62 16.13 -14.44
N ALA A 75 4.79 16.20 -15.09
CA ALA A 75 5.12 17.23 -16.07
C ALA A 75 4.13 17.27 -17.24
N PHE A 76 3.81 16.09 -17.79
CA PHE A 76 2.85 15.93 -18.88
C PHE A 76 1.44 16.31 -18.42
N LEU A 77 1.01 15.81 -17.26
CA LEU A 77 -0.31 16.11 -16.69
C LEU A 77 -0.49 17.63 -16.47
N ARG A 78 0.53 18.29 -15.91
CA ARG A 78 0.54 19.75 -15.70
C ARG A 78 0.48 20.50 -17.02
N ALA A 79 1.28 20.10 -18.02
CA ALA A 79 1.29 20.74 -19.33
C ALA A 79 -0.07 20.62 -20.04
N LYS A 80 -0.72 19.46 -19.95
CA LYS A 80 -2.07 19.25 -20.51
C LYS A 80 -3.14 20.03 -19.77
N LEU A 81 -3.03 20.13 -18.44
CA LEU A 81 -3.94 20.94 -17.64
C LEU A 81 -3.76 22.46 -17.89
N LYS A 82 -2.55 22.92 -18.24
CA LYS A 82 -2.31 24.30 -18.69
C LYS A 82 -3.08 24.63 -19.98
N GLN A 83 -3.20 23.66 -20.87
CA GLN A 83 -3.87 23.82 -22.16
C GLN A 83 -5.38 24.04 -22.03
N SER A 84 -6.00 23.48 -20.99
CA SER A 84 -7.43 23.62 -20.69
C SER A 84 -7.69 24.52 -19.48
N LYS A 85 -6.80 25.51 -19.23
CA LYS A 85 -6.87 26.33 -18.01
C LYS A 85 -8.15 27.20 -17.95
N GLU A 86 -8.66 27.63 -19.10
CA GLU A 86 -9.82 28.51 -19.21
C GLU A 86 -11.14 27.77 -19.46
N GLU A 87 -11.07 26.51 -19.87
CA GLU A 87 -12.22 25.67 -20.24
C GLU A 87 -12.92 25.06 -19.03
N ASP A 88 -14.18 24.64 -19.10
CA ASP A 88 -14.80 23.96 -17.96
C ASP A 88 -14.00 22.72 -17.50
N LEU A 89 -13.97 22.42 -16.20
CA LEU A 89 -13.41 21.16 -15.71
C LEU A 89 -14.18 19.95 -16.25
N ASP A 90 -15.48 20.14 -16.47
CA ASP A 90 -16.45 19.12 -16.87
C ASP A 90 -16.68 19.03 -18.37
N ILE A 91 -15.77 19.61 -19.18
CA ILE A 91 -15.83 19.40 -20.63
C ILE A 91 -15.80 17.89 -20.95
N GLY A 92 -16.65 17.51 -21.90
CA GLY A 92 -16.78 16.14 -22.35
C GLY A 92 -15.47 15.58 -22.92
N PHE A 93 -15.39 14.26 -23.00
CA PHE A 93 -14.21 13.58 -23.52
C PHE A 93 -13.93 13.97 -24.98
N GLU A 94 -14.95 14.04 -25.83
CA GLU A 94 -14.80 14.42 -27.24
C GLU A 94 -14.31 15.87 -27.39
N GLU A 95 -14.88 16.82 -26.64
CA GLU A 95 -14.44 18.21 -26.61
C GLU A 95 -13.00 18.34 -26.13
N SER A 96 -12.62 17.58 -25.10
CA SER A 96 -11.24 17.54 -24.60
C SER A 96 -10.27 17.07 -25.68
N LEU A 97 -10.64 16.05 -26.45
CA LEU A 97 -9.82 15.55 -27.55
C LEU A 97 -9.67 16.56 -28.70
N LYS A 98 -10.73 17.32 -29.02
CA LYS A 98 -10.66 18.43 -30.00
C LYS A 98 -9.64 19.48 -29.55
N LEU A 99 -9.54 19.73 -28.24
CA LEU A 99 -8.54 20.60 -27.62
C LEU A 99 -7.16 19.94 -27.45
N ARG A 100 -6.97 18.72 -27.97
CA ARG A 100 -5.73 17.91 -27.89
C ARG A 100 -5.28 17.64 -26.45
N THR A 101 -6.24 17.52 -25.54
CA THR A 101 -6.03 17.23 -24.13
C THR A 101 -6.97 16.11 -23.65
N LEU A 102 -6.75 15.64 -22.43
CA LEU A 102 -7.66 14.74 -21.73
C LEU A 102 -8.65 15.56 -20.89
N PRO A 103 -9.78 14.98 -20.45
CA PRO A 103 -10.72 15.67 -19.56
C PRO A 103 -9.99 16.40 -18.42
N PRO A 104 -10.16 17.72 -18.26
CA PRO A 104 -9.42 18.50 -17.28
C PRO A 104 -9.67 18.03 -15.86
N ARG A 105 -10.89 17.58 -15.54
CA ARG A 105 -11.19 16.92 -14.26
C ARG A 105 -10.35 15.66 -14.04
N LEU A 106 -10.24 14.77 -15.03
CA LEU A 106 -9.42 13.56 -14.90
C LEU A 106 -7.94 13.91 -14.62
N LEU A 107 -7.39 14.87 -15.35
CA LEU A 107 -6.01 15.34 -15.17
C LEU A 107 -5.80 15.96 -13.77
N LEU A 108 -6.73 16.81 -13.34
CA LEU A 108 -6.69 17.46 -12.03
C LEU A 108 -6.85 16.46 -10.89
N GLU A 109 -7.80 15.52 -10.97
CA GLU A 109 -7.97 14.46 -9.98
C GLU A 109 -6.74 13.54 -9.89
N THR A 110 -6.08 13.27 -11.02
CA THR A 110 -4.87 12.45 -11.03
C THR A 110 -3.73 13.14 -10.30
N LEU A 111 -3.51 14.44 -10.56
CA LEU A 111 -2.53 15.25 -9.83
C LEU A 111 -2.90 15.43 -8.35
N ALA A 112 -4.16 15.70 -8.05
CA ALA A 112 -4.67 15.81 -6.68
C ALA A 112 -4.47 14.51 -5.91
N THR A 113 -4.76 13.36 -6.52
CA THR A 113 -4.51 12.04 -5.95
C THR A 113 -3.04 11.86 -5.59
N LEU A 114 -2.12 12.24 -6.50
CA LEU A 114 -0.69 12.17 -6.25
C LEU A 114 -0.26 13.06 -5.07
N HIS A 115 -0.66 14.33 -5.05
CA HIS A 115 -0.11 15.36 -4.16
C HIS A 115 -0.87 15.58 -2.84
N ILE A 116 -2.12 15.10 -2.75
CA ILE A 116 -2.99 15.26 -1.58
C ILE A 116 -3.22 13.93 -0.88
N VAL A 117 -3.34 12.83 -1.63
CA VAL A 117 -3.67 11.52 -1.07
C VAL A 117 -2.43 10.63 -0.91
N LEU A 118 -1.75 10.31 -2.01
CA LEU A 118 -0.63 9.35 -2.01
C LEU A 118 0.63 9.94 -1.36
N PHE A 119 1.01 11.14 -1.76
CA PHE A 119 2.09 11.91 -1.17
C PHE A 119 1.49 13.25 -0.73
N PRO A 120 0.98 13.39 0.51
CA PRO A 120 0.30 14.60 1.00
C PRO A 120 1.26 15.77 1.20
N ILE A 121 2.02 16.14 0.17
CA ILE A 121 3.00 17.21 0.18
C ILE A 121 2.32 18.57 0.07
N ALA A 122 1.12 18.62 -0.52
CA ALA A 122 0.33 19.84 -0.71
C ALA A 122 -0.41 20.31 0.55
N THR A 123 -0.83 19.39 1.42
CA THR A 123 -1.70 19.69 2.58
C THR A 123 -0.93 19.71 3.89
N LYS A 124 -0.21 18.62 4.19
CA LYS A 124 0.54 18.45 5.44
C LYS A 124 1.93 17.98 5.08
N GLY A 125 2.86 18.91 4.89
CA GLY A 125 4.26 18.67 4.48
C GLY A 125 4.98 17.58 5.27
N ASN A 126 4.67 16.32 4.97
CA ASN A 126 5.18 15.17 5.68
C ASN A 126 6.57 14.89 5.12
N LYS A 127 7.59 15.18 5.94
CA LYS A 127 9.01 14.98 5.57
C LYS A 127 9.29 13.56 5.07
N ARG A 128 8.60 12.54 5.61
CA ARG A 128 8.74 11.14 5.16
C ARG A 128 8.17 10.94 3.76
N CYS A 129 6.96 11.43 3.49
CA CYS A 129 6.35 11.33 2.15
C CYS A 129 7.18 12.09 1.11
N ARG A 130 7.69 13.28 1.46
CA ARG A 130 8.58 14.05 0.57
C ARG A 130 9.90 13.32 0.32
N SER A 131 10.49 12.70 1.34
CA SER A 131 11.72 11.90 1.19
C SER A 131 11.48 10.67 0.31
N LEU A 132 10.35 9.98 0.46
CA LEU A 132 9.97 8.86 -0.37
C LEU A 132 9.76 9.29 -1.83
N LEU A 133 9.03 10.37 -2.07
CA LEU A 133 8.84 10.93 -3.41
C LEU A 133 10.19 11.30 -4.06
N LYS A 134 11.09 11.97 -3.31
CA LYS A 134 12.45 12.27 -3.80
C LYS A 134 13.23 11.01 -4.15
N LYS A 135 13.11 9.95 -3.35
CA LYS A 135 13.74 8.66 -3.66
C LYS A 135 13.19 8.08 -4.97
N LEU A 136 11.88 8.15 -5.18
CA LEU A 136 11.22 7.65 -6.39
C LEU A 136 11.60 8.47 -7.63
N ILE A 137 11.73 9.80 -7.51
CA ILE A 137 12.25 10.66 -8.57
C ILE A 137 13.71 10.29 -8.89
N ARG A 138 14.55 10.12 -7.86
CA ARG A 138 15.96 9.79 -8.03
C ARG A 138 16.18 8.39 -8.62
N SER A 139 15.23 7.47 -8.42
CA SER A 139 15.23 6.14 -9.06
C SER A 139 14.83 6.17 -10.54
N GLY A 140 14.49 7.33 -11.09
CA GLY A 140 14.10 7.50 -12.50
C GLY A 140 12.66 7.08 -12.81
N ASN A 141 11.90 6.65 -11.81
CA ASN A 141 10.53 6.20 -12.00
C ASN A 141 9.53 7.37 -12.04
N PHE A 142 9.75 8.43 -11.27
CA PHE A 142 8.91 9.65 -11.26
C PHE A 142 9.66 10.82 -11.89
N ASP A 143 8.94 11.71 -12.58
CA ASP A 143 9.53 12.96 -13.04
C ASP A 143 9.77 13.97 -11.91
N ALA A 144 10.68 14.91 -12.16
CA ALA A 144 11.05 15.93 -11.17
C ALA A 144 9.89 16.91 -10.86
N GLU A 145 8.94 17.09 -11.79
CA GLU A 145 7.77 17.94 -11.62
C GLU A 145 6.75 17.34 -10.64
N ALA A 146 6.90 16.08 -10.26
CA ALA A 146 6.11 15.46 -9.19
C ALA A 146 6.33 16.16 -7.83
N GLU A 147 7.44 16.87 -7.59
CA GLU A 147 7.62 17.68 -6.38
C GLU A 147 6.87 19.04 -6.47
N TRP A 148 6.42 19.46 -7.65
CA TRP A 148 5.77 20.75 -7.83
C TRP A 148 4.31 20.74 -7.37
N ILE A 149 4.06 21.45 -6.27
CA ILE A 149 2.78 21.44 -5.54
C ILE A 149 1.77 22.43 -6.10
N GLU A 150 2.22 23.54 -6.71
CA GLU A 150 1.30 24.55 -7.21
C GLU A 150 0.51 23.98 -8.38
N PHE A 151 -0.77 23.69 -8.13
CA PHE A 151 -1.67 23.21 -9.16
C PHE A 151 -1.87 24.33 -10.17
N VAL A 152 -1.60 24.00 -11.44
CA VAL A 152 -1.81 24.91 -12.59
C VAL A 152 -3.23 25.49 -12.60
N ARG A 153 -4.18 24.66 -12.15
CA ARG A 153 -5.58 25.03 -11.92
C ARG A 153 -5.87 24.88 -10.44
N PRO A 154 -6.44 25.90 -9.78
CA PRO A 154 -6.83 25.77 -8.38
C PRO A 154 -7.88 24.65 -8.24
N ILE A 155 -7.82 23.93 -7.14
CA ILE A 155 -8.80 22.90 -6.80
C ILE A 155 -10.05 23.63 -6.27
N PRO A 156 -11.24 23.42 -6.88
CA PRO A 156 -12.48 24.02 -6.40
C PRO A 156 -12.80 23.62 -4.95
N PRO A 157 -13.50 24.45 -4.17
CA PRO A 157 -13.87 24.12 -2.78
C PRO A 157 -14.78 22.88 -2.67
N ASP A 158 -15.59 22.64 -3.69
CA ASP A 158 -16.54 21.53 -3.84
C ASP A 158 -15.96 20.38 -4.70
N PHE A 159 -14.64 20.30 -4.80
CA PHE A 159 -13.97 19.31 -5.63
C PHE A 159 -14.29 17.88 -5.19
N THR A 160 -14.80 17.11 -6.13
CA THR A 160 -15.18 15.71 -5.98
C THR A 160 -14.36 14.83 -6.91
N PHE A 161 -13.92 13.68 -6.41
CA PHE A 161 -13.20 12.68 -7.20
C PHE A 161 -14.21 11.81 -7.95
N VAL A 162 -14.56 12.20 -9.17
CA VAL A 162 -15.49 11.46 -10.04
C VAL A 162 -14.79 10.27 -10.68
N TYR A 163 -13.57 10.45 -11.17
CA TYR A 163 -12.83 9.38 -11.86
C TYR A 163 -12.09 8.45 -10.89
N TRP A 164 -11.52 9.01 -9.83
CA TRP A 164 -10.74 8.24 -8.85
C TRP A 164 -11.53 7.87 -7.59
N GLY A 165 -12.74 8.38 -7.41
CA GLY A 165 -13.55 8.25 -6.20
C GLY A 165 -13.64 6.83 -5.65
N ASP A 166 -14.12 5.88 -6.45
CA ASP A 166 -14.27 4.49 -6.02
C ASP A 166 -12.96 3.83 -5.64
N ARG A 167 -11.88 4.14 -6.37
CA ARG A 167 -10.54 3.60 -6.10
C ARG A 167 -9.98 4.19 -4.81
N LEU A 168 -10.20 5.47 -4.57
CA LEU A 168 -9.81 6.17 -3.34
C LEU A 168 -10.63 5.70 -2.14
N THR A 169 -11.91 5.38 -2.32
CA THR A 169 -12.76 4.78 -1.28
C THR A 169 -12.23 3.41 -0.87
N LYS A 170 -11.87 2.56 -1.84
CA LYS A 170 -11.24 1.26 -1.55
C LYS A 170 -9.90 1.43 -0.81
N LEU A 171 -9.06 2.39 -1.25
CA LEU A 171 -7.81 2.70 -0.57
C LEU A 171 -8.05 3.20 0.86
N TYR A 172 -9.06 4.04 1.06
CA TYR A 172 -9.43 4.55 2.37
C TYR A 172 -9.90 3.44 3.31
N GLU A 173 -10.71 2.50 2.83
CA GLU A 173 -11.12 1.32 3.60
C GLU A 173 -9.93 0.43 3.98
N LEU A 174 -8.96 0.25 3.07
CA LEU A 174 -7.71 -0.47 3.37
C LEU A 174 -6.88 0.24 4.44
N VAL A 175 -6.83 1.57 4.44
CA VAL A 175 -6.13 2.33 5.49
C VAL A 175 -6.87 2.26 6.83
N LYS A 176 -8.20 2.23 6.81
CA LYS A 176 -9.03 2.07 8.02
C LYS A 176 -8.90 0.68 8.64
N ARG A 177 -8.78 -0.36 7.80
CA ARG A 177 -8.64 -1.76 8.22
C ARG A 177 -7.36 -2.32 7.59
N PRO A 178 -6.19 -1.90 8.08
CA PRO A 178 -4.93 -2.36 7.51
C PRO A 178 -4.86 -3.88 7.63
N PRO A 179 -4.54 -4.62 6.55
CA PRO A 179 -4.27 -6.04 6.67
C PRO A 179 -3.11 -6.25 7.65
N PRO A 180 -3.14 -7.33 8.45
CA PRO A 180 -2.13 -7.56 9.48
C PRO A 180 -0.74 -7.54 8.84
N SER A 181 0.10 -6.64 9.33
CA SER A 181 1.38 -6.31 8.69
C SER A 181 2.37 -7.49 8.71
N ASN A 182 2.19 -8.42 9.66
CA ASN A 182 3.13 -9.51 9.92
C ASN A 182 2.38 -10.82 10.15
N ALA A 183 2.97 -11.98 9.79
CA ALA A 183 2.39 -13.30 10.03
C ALA A 183 2.08 -13.56 11.52
N LEU A 184 2.91 -13.02 12.43
CA LEU A 184 2.67 -13.07 13.88
C LEU A 184 1.44 -12.27 14.31
N VAL A 185 1.26 -11.07 13.76
CA VAL A 185 0.10 -10.21 14.05
C VAL A 185 -1.16 -10.84 13.47
N SER A 186 -1.09 -11.38 12.26
CA SER A 186 -2.21 -12.12 11.63
C SER A 186 -2.56 -13.39 12.42
N TRP A 187 -1.57 -14.10 12.94
CA TRP A 187 -1.77 -15.27 13.80
C TRP A 187 -2.38 -14.86 15.14
N PHE A 188 -1.90 -13.78 15.74
CA PHE A 188 -2.40 -13.25 17.02
C PHE A 188 -3.85 -12.77 16.87
N GLU A 189 -4.18 -11.99 15.83
CA GLU A 189 -5.56 -11.54 15.55
C GLU A 189 -6.52 -12.71 15.30
N ARG A 190 -6.09 -13.75 14.56
CA ARG A 190 -6.92 -14.96 14.35
C ARG A 190 -7.11 -15.78 15.63
N HIS A 191 -6.14 -15.78 16.53
CA HIS A 191 -6.20 -16.53 17.79
C HIS A 191 -6.69 -15.71 18.99
N THR A 192 -6.90 -14.40 18.87
CA THR A 192 -7.32 -13.50 19.98
C THR A 192 -8.74 -12.94 19.80
N SER A 193 -9.55 -13.53 18.91
CA SER A 193 -10.99 -13.31 18.91
C SER A 193 -11.60 -13.73 20.26
N GLU A 194 -12.65 -13.06 20.73
CA GLU A 194 -13.39 -13.35 21.99
C GLU A 194 -13.63 -14.85 22.24
N ARG A 195 -13.77 -15.64 21.17
CA ARG A 195 -14.00 -17.09 21.21
C ARG A 195 -12.80 -17.91 21.71
N ASN A 196 -11.59 -17.34 21.73
CA ASN A 196 -10.33 -18.02 22.11
C ASN A 196 -9.71 -17.49 23.41
N ALA A 197 -10.43 -16.67 24.19
CA ALA A 197 -9.99 -16.18 25.50
C ALA A 197 -9.57 -17.34 26.45
N LEU A 198 -10.24 -18.49 26.33
CA LEU A 198 -9.91 -19.71 27.05
C LEU A 198 -8.53 -20.27 26.70
N THR A 199 -8.12 -20.21 25.44
CA THR A 199 -6.77 -20.65 24.99
C THR A 199 -5.68 -19.74 25.55
N VAL A 200 -5.95 -18.43 25.59
CA VAL A 200 -5.02 -17.46 26.20
C VAL A 200 -4.87 -17.72 27.70
N ALA A 201 -5.97 -18.02 28.40
CA ALA A 201 -5.94 -18.39 29.81
C ALA A 201 -5.16 -19.69 30.06
N ILE A 202 -5.33 -20.71 29.22
CA ILE A 202 -4.58 -21.98 29.30
C ILE A 202 -3.08 -21.75 29.08
N CYS A 203 -2.70 -20.96 28.07
CA CYS A 203 -1.30 -20.61 27.84
C CYS A 203 -0.71 -19.83 29.02
N GLY A 204 -1.46 -18.88 29.59
CA GLY A 204 -1.06 -18.14 30.78
C GLY A 204 -0.85 -19.06 31.99
N LEU A 205 -1.77 -20.00 32.21
CA LEU A 205 -1.66 -21.00 33.28
C LEU A 205 -0.45 -21.91 33.09
N PHE A 206 -0.20 -22.36 31.86
CA PHE A 206 0.96 -23.18 31.53
C PHE A 206 2.27 -22.44 31.81
N LEU A 207 2.38 -21.18 31.40
CA LEU A 207 3.55 -20.34 31.68
C LEU A 207 3.72 -20.11 33.18
N ALA A 208 2.64 -19.90 33.94
CA ALA A 208 2.69 -19.74 35.39
C ALA A 208 3.23 -21.00 36.09
N VAL A 209 2.77 -22.19 35.69
CA VAL A 209 3.28 -23.47 36.21
C VAL A 209 4.76 -23.64 35.86
N LEU A 210 5.14 -23.35 34.62
CA LEU A 210 6.53 -23.44 34.18
C LEU A 210 7.44 -22.53 35.00
N PHE A 211 7.11 -21.24 35.14
CA PHE A 211 7.90 -20.30 35.93
C PHE A 211 7.90 -20.65 37.42
N GLY A 212 6.79 -21.15 37.97
CA GLY A 212 6.74 -21.66 39.33
C GLY A 212 7.71 -22.82 39.55
N PHE A 213 7.75 -23.77 38.61
CA PHE A 213 8.67 -24.91 38.66
C PHE A 213 10.14 -24.48 38.56
N LEU A 214 10.48 -23.59 37.63
CA LEU A 214 11.83 -23.02 37.55
C LEU A 214 12.21 -22.30 38.85
N GLY A 215 11.27 -21.58 39.48
CA GLY A 215 11.48 -20.93 40.77
C GLY A 215 11.83 -21.92 41.88
N VAL A 216 11.16 -23.07 41.94
CA VAL A 216 11.48 -24.14 42.90
C VAL A 216 12.89 -24.68 42.68
N ILE A 217 13.29 -24.93 41.43
CA ILE A 217 14.65 -25.39 41.10
C ILE A 217 15.68 -24.38 41.58
N ILE A 218 15.49 -23.10 41.28
CA ILE A 218 16.39 -22.03 41.70
C ILE A 218 16.46 -21.99 43.24
N GLY A 219 15.33 -22.09 43.93
CA GLY A 219 15.28 -22.13 45.40
C GLY A 219 16.04 -23.31 45.99
N MET A 220 15.91 -24.51 45.40
CA MET A 220 16.66 -25.70 45.83
C MET A 220 18.17 -25.52 45.62
N LEU A 221 18.59 -24.96 44.48
CA LEU A 221 19.99 -24.65 44.23
C LEU A 221 20.53 -23.63 45.25
N GLN A 222 19.77 -22.57 45.54
CA GLN A 222 20.12 -21.59 46.56
C GLN A 222 20.26 -22.22 47.95
N LEU A 223 19.36 -23.13 48.32
CA LEU A 223 19.41 -23.84 49.59
C LEU A 223 20.66 -24.72 49.70
N VAL A 224 21.02 -25.44 48.64
CA VAL A 224 22.24 -26.27 48.60
C VAL A 224 23.48 -25.40 48.73
N ILE A 225 23.55 -24.27 48.01
CA ILE A 225 24.67 -23.33 48.10
C ILE A 225 24.78 -22.76 49.52
N ALA A 226 23.66 -22.36 50.13
CA ALA A 226 23.64 -21.85 51.50
C ALA A 226 24.09 -22.91 52.52
N TRP A 227 23.65 -24.16 52.35
CA TRP A 227 24.08 -25.27 53.21
C TRP A 227 25.58 -25.54 53.08
N LEU A 228 26.12 -25.53 51.86
CA LEU A 228 27.55 -25.67 51.62
C LEU A 228 28.35 -24.52 52.25
N ALA A 229 27.88 -23.28 52.10
CA ALA A 229 28.51 -22.11 52.70
C ALA A 229 28.49 -22.15 54.25
N TRP A 230 27.41 -22.69 54.85
CA TRP A 230 27.35 -22.87 56.30
C TRP A 230 28.26 -24.00 56.80
N LYS A 231 28.35 -25.12 56.06
CA LYS A 231 29.14 -26.29 56.47
C LYS A 231 30.63 -26.15 56.20
N TYR A 232 30.99 -25.40 55.17
CA TYR A 232 32.37 -25.09 54.79
C TYR A 232 32.56 -23.57 54.68
N PRO A 233 32.50 -22.84 55.81
CA PRO A 233 32.81 -21.43 55.81
C PRO A 233 34.30 -21.26 55.48
N VAL A 234 34.59 -20.41 54.50
CA VAL A 234 35.96 -20.01 54.15
C VAL A 234 36.49 -19.03 55.18
#